data_AF-A0A0Q6MUE6-F1
#
_entry.id   AF-A0A0Q6MUE6-F1
#
_cell.length_a   1.000
_cell.length_b   1.000
_cell.length_c   1.000
_cell.angle_alpha   90.00
_cell.angle_beta   90.00
_cell.angle_gamma   90.00
#
_symmetry.space_group_name_H-M   'P 1'
#
loop_
_entity.id
_entity.type
_entity.pdbx_description
1 polymer ?
#
loop_
_entity_poly.entity_id
_entity_poly.type
_entity_poly.pdbx_seq_one_letter_code
_entity_poly.pdbx_strand_id
1 'polypeptide(L)'
;MEPSAPNRVLWRGWEEFRLDCFQRLEALVDSADINGIEEANTLLRRFKGRSQVLTAAIDEFMLDFKTLVFVVESGEQGFRKSLGKLARARLSKLQHLVNVAA
;
A
#
# COMPACT_ATOMS: atom_id res chain seq x y z
N MET A 1 -33.57 11.88 16.58
CA MET A 1 -32.16 12.09 16.97
C MET A 1 -31.32 11.73 15.77
N GLU A 2 -30.87 12.73 15.00
CA GLU A 2 -29.89 12.46 13.94
C GLU A 2 -28.54 12.09 14.58
N PRO A 3 -27.81 11.09 14.05
CA PRO A 3 -26.45 10.86 14.49
C PRO A 3 -25.60 12.07 14.13
N SER A 4 -24.99 12.71 15.14
CA SER A 4 -24.05 13.81 14.93
C SER A 4 -22.94 13.34 14.00
N ALA A 5 -22.85 13.96 12.81
CA ALA A 5 -21.80 13.67 11.84
C ALA A 5 -20.43 13.73 12.53
N PRO A 6 -19.59 12.68 12.44
CA PRO A 6 -18.28 12.69 13.07
C PRO A 6 -17.45 13.87 12.55
N ASN A 7 -16.75 14.52 13.48
CA ASN A 7 -16.04 15.80 13.33
C ASN A 7 -15.24 15.90 12.00
N ARG A 8 -15.61 16.84 11.11
CA ARG A 8 -14.99 17.02 9.77
C ARG A 8 -13.47 17.20 9.79
N VAL A 9 -12.90 17.61 10.92
CA VAL A 9 -11.45 17.77 11.10
C VAL A 9 -10.73 16.41 11.19
N LEU A 10 -11.34 15.42 11.86
CA LEU A 10 -10.78 14.07 11.97
C LEU A 10 -10.75 13.36 10.61
N TRP A 11 -11.79 13.56 9.79
CA TRP A 11 -11.85 13.00 8.44
C TRP A 11 -10.77 13.55 7.52
N ARG A 12 -10.55 14.87 7.52
CA ARG A 12 -9.47 15.48 6.72
C ARG A 12 -8.09 14.99 7.11
N GLY A 13 -7.78 14.91 8.41
CA GLY A 13 -6.48 14.43 8.87
C GLY A 13 -6.23 12.96 8.51
N TRP A 14 -7.27 12.13 8.51
CA TRP A 14 -7.16 10.73 8.12
C TRP A 14 -6.98 10.54 6.61
N GLU A 15 -7.65 11.35 5.80
CA GLU A 15 -7.55 11.33 4.34
C GLU A 15 -6.17 11.79 3.86
N GLU A 16 -5.63 12.87 4.46
CA GLU A 16 -4.27 13.35 4.21
C GLU A 16 -3.21 12.32 4.61
N PHE A 17 -3.35 11.74 5.81
CA PHE A 17 -2.46 10.67 6.27
C PHE A 17 -2.47 9.45 5.32
N ARG A 18 -3.65 9.07 4.82
CA ARG A 18 -3.77 7.96 3.88
C ARG A 18 -3.10 8.27 2.55
N LEU A 19 -3.28 9.48 2.01
CA LEU A 19 -2.63 9.90 0.77
C LEU A 19 -1.11 9.84 0.92
N ASP A 20 -0.56 10.35 2.03
CA ASP A 20 0.89 10.26 2.32
C ASP A 20 1.37 8.80 2.38
N CYS A 21 0.60 7.90 3.01
CA CYS A 21 0.94 6.47 3.04
C CYS A 21 1.04 5.86 1.65
N PHE A 22 0.08 6.12 0.75
CA PHE A 22 0.09 5.54 -0.60
C PHE A 22 1.18 6.15 -1.48
N GLN A 23 1.44 7.45 -1.36
CA GLN A 23 2.56 8.10 -2.06
C GLN A 23 3.91 7.52 -1.64
N ARG A 24 4.11 7.26 -0.34
CA ARG A 24 5.32 6.58 0.15
C ARG A 24 5.43 5.15 -0.39
N LEU A 25 4.33 4.40 -0.41
CA LEU A 25 4.32 3.05 -0.98
C LEU A 25 4.65 3.05 -2.50
N GLU A 26 4.18 4.05 -3.25
CA GLU A 26 4.55 4.23 -4.65
C GLU A 26 6.07 4.48 -4.81
N ALA A 27 6.64 5.36 -3.98
CA ALA A 27 8.07 5.63 -3.99
C ALA A 27 8.91 4.39 -3.65
N LEU A 28 8.43 3.53 -2.74
CA LEU A 28 9.06 2.25 -2.44
C LEU A 28 9.01 1.28 -3.62
N VAL A 29 7.93 1.26 -4.39
CA VAL A 29 7.84 0.47 -5.62
C VAL A 29 8.77 1.01 -6.71
N ASP A 30 8.98 2.33 -6.78
CA ASP A 30 9.92 2.96 -7.71
C ASP A 30 11.37 2.59 -7.38
N SER A 31 11.75 2.70 -6.10
CA SER A 31 13.10 2.39 -5.64
C SER A 31 13.41 0.90 -5.68
N ALA A 32 12.44 0.06 -5.30
CA ALA A 32 12.55 -1.39 -5.18
C ALA A 32 13.78 -1.82 -4.34
N ASP A 33 14.05 -1.07 -3.27
CA ASP A 33 15.15 -1.32 -2.34
C ASP A 33 14.76 -2.33 -1.24
N ILE A 34 15.74 -3.11 -0.77
CA ILE A 34 15.55 -4.11 0.29
C ILE A 34 15.06 -3.49 1.60
N ASN A 35 15.55 -2.30 1.93
CA ASN A 35 15.10 -1.58 3.12
C ASN A 35 13.63 -1.15 3.01
N GLY A 36 13.09 -1.07 1.79
CA GLY A 36 11.70 -0.71 1.55
C GLY A 36 10.69 -1.73 2.07
N ILE A 37 11.06 -3.00 2.26
CA ILE A 37 10.13 -4.04 2.73
C ILE A 37 9.66 -3.77 4.17
N GLU A 38 10.56 -3.36 5.06
CA GLU A 38 10.22 -3.07 6.45
C GLU A 38 9.40 -1.78 6.58
N GLU A 39 9.75 -0.77 5.79
CA GLU A 39 8.97 0.47 5.72
C GLU A 39 7.55 0.22 5.20
N ALA A 40 7.40 -0.55 4.12
CA ALA A 40 6.08 -0.92 3.58
C ALA A 40 5.23 -1.66 4.63
N ASN A 41 5.81 -2.61 5.38
CA ASN A 41 5.09 -3.30 6.47
C ASN A 41 4.63 -2.32 7.57
N THR A 42 5.46 -1.35 7.91
CA THR A 42 5.17 -0.34 8.93
C THR A 42 4.02 0.56 8.51
N LEU A 43 4.02 1.03 7.26
CA LEU A 43 2.92 1.81 6.68
C LEU A 43 1.61 1.01 6.66
N LEU A 44 1.68 -0.26 6.24
CA LEU A 44 0.52 -1.11 6.04
C LEU A 44 -0.10 -1.67 7.34
N ARG A 45 0.65 -1.68 8.45
CA ARG A 45 0.18 -2.19 9.75
C ARG A 45 -1.14 -1.54 10.20
N ARG A 46 -1.36 -0.27 9.84
CA ARG A 46 -2.56 0.51 10.20
C ARG A 46 -3.83 0.10 9.45
N PHE A 47 -3.68 -0.65 8.36
CA PHE A 47 -4.79 -1.17 7.56
C PHE A 47 -5.07 -2.65 7.86
N LYS A 48 -4.11 -3.38 8.45
CA LYS A 48 -4.30 -4.79 8.84
C LYS A 48 -5.43 -4.94 9.86
N GLY A 49 -6.22 -5.99 9.71
CA GLY A 49 -7.28 -6.36 10.66
C GLY A 49 -8.61 -5.64 10.48
N ARG A 50 -8.74 -4.66 9.57
CA ARG A 50 -10.04 -3.99 9.32
C ARG A 50 -11.03 -4.89 8.57
N SER A 51 -10.55 -5.74 7.67
CA SER A 51 -11.35 -6.78 7.02
C SER A 51 -10.46 -7.87 6.43
N GLN A 52 -11.00 -9.07 6.23
CA GLN A 52 -10.27 -10.17 5.60
C GLN A 52 -9.85 -9.83 4.15
N VAL A 53 -10.73 -9.14 3.41
CA VAL A 53 -10.46 -8.69 2.04
C VAL A 53 -9.29 -7.71 2.01
N LEU A 54 -9.22 -6.79 2.97
CA LEU A 54 -8.12 -5.83 3.05
C LEU A 54 -6.81 -6.50 3.45
N THR A 55 -6.84 -7.43 4.40
CA THR A 55 -5.66 -8.23 4.77
C THR A 55 -5.12 -9.01 3.57
N ALA A 56 -5.99 -9.68 2.80
CA ALA A 56 -5.59 -10.39 1.59
C ALA A 56 -4.98 -9.45 0.53
N ALA A 57 -5.56 -8.26 0.33
CA ALA A 57 -5.00 -7.28 -0.61
C ALA A 57 -3.62 -6.74 -0.17
N ILE A 58 -3.41 -6.58 1.14
CA ILE A 58 -2.10 -6.23 1.71
C ILE A 58 -1.09 -7.35 1.45
N ASP A 59 -1.47 -8.60 1.68
CA ASP A 59 -0.57 -9.75 1.48
C ASP A 59 -0.22 -9.95 -0.01
N GLU A 60 -1.20 -9.79 -0.91
CA GLU A 60 -0.99 -9.77 -2.37
C GLU A 60 0.02 -8.69 -2.78
N PHE A 61 -0.18 -7.44 -2.32
CA PHE A 61 0.75 -6.34 -2.61
C PHE A 61 2.16 -6.63 -2.08
N MET A 62 2.28 -7.10 -0.84
CA MET A 62 3.58 -7.38 -0.23
C MET A 62 4.31 -8.53 -0.93
N LEU A 63 3.60 -9.53 -1.45
CA LEU A 63 4.20 -10.60 -2.24
C LEU A 63 4.79 -10.07 -3.55
N ASP A 64 4.03 -9.27 -4.29
CA ASP A 64 4.49 -8.69 -5.56
C ASP A 64 5.64 -7.69 -5.33
N PHE A 65 5.59 -6.91 -4.24
CA PHE A 65 6.66 -5.99 -3.88
C PHE A 65 7.96 -6.70 -3.47
N LYS A 66 7.88 -7.75 -2.64
CA LYS A 66 9.07 -8.55 -2.29
C LYS A 66 9.67 -9.24 -3.51
N THR A 67 8.83 -9.70 -4.44
CA THR A 67 9.30 -10.29 -5.69
C THR A 67 10.01 -9.25 -6.56
N LEU A 68 9.49 -8.02 -6.62
CA LEU A 68 10.15 -6.91 -7.30
C LEU A 68 11.52 -6.58 -6.69
N VAL A 69 11.60 -6.45 -5.36
CA VAL A 69 12.86 -6.21 -4.65
C VAL A 69 13.86 -7.33 -4.94
N PHE A 70 13.45 -8.59 -4.79
CA PHE A 70 14.29 -9.76 -5.08
C PHE A 70 14.87 -9.72 -6.50
N VAL A 71 14.06 -9.40 -7.50
CA VAL A 71 14.49 -9.30 -8.90
C VAL A 71 15.50 -8.17 -9.12
N VAL A 72 15.30 -7.03 -8.45
CA VAL A 72 16.25 -5.90 -8.54
C VAL A 72 17.57 -6.24 -7.87
N GLU A 73 17.52 -6.87 -6.71
CA GLU A 73 18.70 -7.34 -5.97
C GLU A 73 19.47 -8.45 -6.69
N SER A 74 18.75 -9.37 -7.36
CA SER A 74 19.38 -10.46 -8.11
C SER A 74 19.99 -10.02 -9.44
N GLY A 75 19.85 -8.74 -9.81
CA GLY A 75 20.33 -8.20 -11.08
C GLY A 75 19.45 -8.54 -12.30
N GLU A 76 18.28 -9.13 -12.09
CA GLU A 76 17.34 -9.57 -13.13
C GLU A 76 16.47 -8.39 -13.64
N GLN A 77 17.11 -7.28 -13.97
CA GLN A 77 16.47 -5.99 -14.27
C GLN A 77 15.46 -6.05 -15.44
N GLY A 78 15.53 -7.08 -16.30
CA GLY A 78 14.57 -7.32 -17.38
C GLY A 78 13.12 -7.49 -16.89
N PHE A 79 12.91 -7.97 -15.66
CA PHE A 79 11.58 -8.14 -15.08
C PHE A 79 11.11 -6.95 -14.23
N ARG A 80 12.01 -6.01 -13.87
CA ARG A 80 11.71 -4.87 -12.98
C ARG A 80 10.49 -4.08 -13.45
N LYS A 81 10.41 -3.78 -14.76
CA LYS A 81 9.30 -3.00 -15.31
C LYS A 81 7.96 -3.73 -15.18
N SER A 82 7.93 -5.03 -15.46
CA SER A 82 6.70 -5.84 -15.41
C SER A 82 6.23 -6.03 -13.97
N LEU A 83 7.15 -6.38 -13.06
CA LEU A 83 6.83 -6.52 -11.63
C LEU A 83 6.47 -5.19 -10.98
N GLY A 84 7.11 -4.09 -11.38
CA GLY A 84 6.74 -2.75 -10.94
C GLY A 84 5.31 -2.38 -11.34
N LYS A 85 4.86 -2.75 -12.55
CA LYS A 85 3.46 -2.55 -12.96
C LYS A 85 2.51 -3.42 -12.15
N LEU A 86 2.87 -4.67 -11.88
CA LEU A 86 2.05 -5.58 -11.09
C LEU A 86 1.88 -5.08 -9.64
N ALA A 87 2.98 -4.69 -8.99
CA ALA A 87 2.94 -4.11 -7.65
C ALA A 87 2.08 -2.84 -7.58
N ARG A 88 2.18 -1.93 -8.57
CA ARG A 88 1.32 -0.73 -8.67
C ARG A 88 -0.15 -1.08 -8.86
N ALA A 89 -0.46 -2.11 -9.65
CA ALA A 89 -1.85 -2.56 -9.82
C ALA A 89 -2.44 -3.09 -8.50
N ARG A 90 -1.67 -3.87 -7.72
CA ARG A 90 -2.08 -4.29 -6.38
C ARG A 90 -2.22 -3.13 -5.41
N LEU A 91 -1.31 -2.16 -5.47
CA LEU A 91 -1.36 -0.96 -4.63
C LEU A 91 -2.61 -0.12 -4.92
N SER A 92 -2.98 0.02 -6.20
CA SER A 92 -4.21 0.70 -6.61
C SER A 92 -5.47 -0.03 -6.11
N LYS A 93 -5.52 -1.36 -6.22
CA LYS A 93 -6.60 -2.18 -5.62
C LYS A 93 -6.69 -1.96 -4.11
N LEU A 94 -5.54 -1.94 -3.43
CA LEU A 94 -5.47 -1.70 -1.99
C LEU A 94 -6.00 -0.30 -1.65
N GLN A 95 -5.60 0.73 -2.37
CA GLN A 95 -6.08 2.11 -2.18
C GLN A 95 -7.59 2.21 -2.35
N HIS A 96 -8.14 1.55 -3.37
CA HIS A 96 -9.58 1.49 -3.59
C HIS A 96 -10.32 0.81 -2.43
N LEU A 97 -9.81 -0.32 -1.92
CA LEU A 97 -10.43 -1.01 -0.78
C LEU A 97 -10.40 -0.18 0.50
N VAL A 98 -9.32 0.56 0.77
CA VAL A 98 -9.28 1.48 1.92
C VAL A 98 -10.22 2.67 1.70
N ASN A 99 -10.44 3.14 0.47
CA ASN A 99 -11.39 4.21 0.14
C ASN A 99 -12.84 3.76 0.33
N VAL A 100 -13.18 2.53 -0.05
CA VAL A 100 -14.55 1.99 0.06
C VAL A 100 -14.91 1.59 1.50
N ALA A 101 -13.91 1.19 2.30
CA ALA A 101 -14.10 0.83 3.71
C ALA A 101 -14.04 2.04 4.67
N ALA A 102 -13.92 3.26 4.15
CA ALA A 102 -13.89 4.53 4.89
C ALA A 102 -15.30 5.09 5.09
#